data_AF-A0A2C6KKJ5-F1
#
_entry.id   AF-A0A2C6KKJ5-F1
#
_cell.length_a   1.000
_cell.length_b   1.000
_cell.length_c   1.000
_cell.angle_alpha   90.00
_cell.angle_beta   90.00
_cell.angle_gamma   90.00
#
_symmetry.space_group_name_H-M   'P 1'
#
loop_
_entity.id
_entity.type
_entity.pdbx_description
1 polymer ?
#
loop_
_entity_poly.entity_id
_entity_poly.type
_entity_poly.pdbx_seq_one_letter_code
_entity_poly.pdbx_strand_id
1 'polypeptide(L)'
;VGEKFGSKRDGTEWHERWGRREDGEDAWIDKSWKEIGDEGRVNEWGETEGSEGCKRWSQKWWRKHHFHGGDEFVEKWEDDGQGCHHTLKEGSSWKWKSEGGGGGGGEREVTDWFEDKFGEVQSAREKWAYKRGHNASGDHWLEKWNERPEEKSAEKSGSNARGDEWRENWRETFDESGEKNMTWAEKTGRNAQGDSWYETWLEKKSNWKTALKEGRNAQGDMWHERWGEELNEEEGSGEKWCVKWMKDHQGNAHGKSWGDRWRHNGGHRWGEEWSNNDVKKWWYDTNGRPEGC
;
A
#
# COMPACT_ATOMS: atom_id res chain seq x y z
N VAL A 1 -14.95 6.58 -41.86
CA VAL A 1 -14.80 5.39 -40.98
C VAL A 1 -14.44 4.21 -41.87
N GLY A 2 -13.50 3.36 -41.45
CA GLY A 2 -13.13 2.12 -42.13
C GLY A 2 -13.27 0.92 -41.19
N GLU A 3 -13.42 -0.27 -41.78
CA GLU A 3 -13.60 -1.53 -41.07
C GLU A 3 -12.96 -2.66 -41.89
N LYS A 4 -12.36 -3.64 -41.20
CA LYS A 4 -11.90 -4.88 -41.80
C LYS A 4 -12.01 -6.01 -40.76
N PHE A 5 -12.23 -7.23 -41.22
CA PHE A 5 -12.35 -8.41 -40.36
C PHE A 5 -11.87 -9.66 -41.09
N GLY A 6 -11.62 -10.73 -40.34
CA GLY A 6 -11.27 -12.01 -40.92
C GLY A 6 -11.07 -13.11 -39.89
N SER A 7 -10.65 -14.27 -40.37
CA SER A 7 -10.41 -15.46 -39.56
C SER A 7 -9.03 -16.04 -39.86
N LYS A 8 -8.30 -16.45 -38.82
CA LYS A 8 -7.03 -17.18 -38.93
C LYS A 8 -7.27 -18.68 -39.10
N ARG A 9 -6.24 -19.42 -39.53
CA ARG A 9 -6.29 -20.89 -39.68
C ARG A 9 -6.54 -21.63 -38.37
N ASP A 10 -6.16 -21.02 -37.26
CA ASP A 10 -6.37 -21.53 -35.89
C ASP A 10 -7.80 -21.32 -35.38
N GLY A 11 -8.69 -20.71 -36.17
CA GLY A 11 -10.07 -20.41 -35.77
C GLY A 11 -10.25 -19.06 -35.07
N THR A 12 -9.18 -18.30 -34.85
CA THR A 12 -9.27 -16.95 -34.26
C THR A 12 -9.93 -15.98 -35.24
N GLU A 13 -11.05 -15.40 -34.84
CA GLU A 13 -11.70 -14.29 -35.54
C GLU A 13 -11.07 -12.97 -35.09
N TRP A 14 -10.95 -12.01 -35.99
CA TRP A 14 -10.43 -10.69 -35.69
C TRP A 14 -11.22 -9.60 -36.41
N HIS A 15 -11.30 -8.44 -35.78
CA HIS A 15 -12.08 -7.28 -36.24
C HIS A 15 -11.31 -6.01 -35.94
N GLU A 16 -11.26 -5.08 -36.90
CA GLU A 16 -10.58 -3.80 -36.75
C GLU A 16 -11.45 -2.69 -37.37
N ARG A 17 -11.74 -1.65 -36.59
CA ARG A 17 -12.44 -0.43 -37.00
C ARG A 17 -11.57 0.78 -36.75
N TRP A 18 -11.67 1.78 -37.62
CA TRP A 18 -10.98 3.05 -37.41
C TRP A 18 -11.79 4.23 -37.94
N GLY A 19 -11.58 5.38 -37.33
CA GLY A 19 -12.22 6.63 -37.73
C GLY A 19 -11.30 7.82 -37.55
N ARG A 20 -11.68 8.90 -38.22
CA ARG A 20 -11.06 10.21 -38.09
C ARG A 20 -12.17 11.26 -38.15
N ARG A 21 -12.09 12.31 -37.34
CA ARG A 21 -13.00 13.47 -37.45
C ARG A 21 -12.75 14.24 -38.75
N GLU A 22 -13.73 15.03 -39.16
CA GLU A 22 -13.68 15.79 -40.42
C GLU A 22 -12.58 16.87 -40.44
N ASP A 23 -12.23 17.40 -39.27
CA ASP A 23 -11.11 18.35 -39.08
C ASP A 23 -9.72 17.68 -39.18
N GLY A 24 -9.66 16.35 -39.15
CA GLY A 24 -8.45 15.57 -39.28
C GLY A 24 -7.58 15.46 -38.03
N GLU A 25 -7.95 16.13 -36.93
CA GLU A 25 -7.14 16.18 -35.70
C GLU A 25 -7.37 14.96 -34.79
N ASP A 26 -8.61 14.45 -34.77
CA ASP A 26 -8.98 13.31 -33.93
C ASP A 26 -9.04 12.03 -34.74
N ALA A 27 -8.38 10.98 -34.26
CA ALA A 27 -8.41 9.65 -34.84
C ALA A 27 -8.62 8.58 -33.77
N TRP A 28 -9.19 7.44 -34.16
CA TRP A 28 -9.32 6.29 -33.28
C TRP A 28 -9.22 5.00 -34.07
N ILE A 29 -8.78 3.95 -33.38
CA ILE A 29 -8.77 2.57 -33.89
C ILE A 29 -9.19 1.63 -32.75
N ASP A 30 -9.95 0.61 -33.11
CA ASP A 30 -10.49 -0.42 -32.23
C ASP A 30 -10.22 -1.78 -32.88
N LYS A 31 -9.44 -2.62 -32.21
CA LYS A 31 -9.08 -3.96 -32.63
C LYS A 31 -9.64 -4.94 -31.61
N SER A 32 -10.22 -6.03 -32.10
CA SER A 32 -10.63 -7.15 -31.25
C SER A 32 -10.33 -8.48 -31.91
N TRP A 33 -10.15 -9.49 -31.07
CA TRP A 33 -9.91 -10.87 -31.43
C TRP A 33 -10.79 -11.76 -30.56
N LYS A 34 -11.22 -12.87 -31.14
CA LYS A 34 -12.04 -13.86 -30.48
C LYS A 34 -11.58 -15.26 -30.86
N GLU A 35 -11.36 -16.08 -29.86
CA GLU A 35 -11.01 -17.48 -29.99
C GLU A 35 -12.03 -18.31 -29.23
N ILE A 36 -12.61 -19.31 -29.91
CA ILE A 36 -13.48 -20.31 -29.31
C ILE A 36 -12.64 -21.57 -29.15
N GLY A 37 -12.25 -21.85 -27.91
CA GLY A 37 -11.51 -23.06 -27.56
C GLY A 37 -12.44 -24.26 -27.34
N ASP A 38 -11.83 -25.37 -26.97
CA ASP A 38 -12.55 -26.59 -26.60
C ASP A 38 -13.46 -26.36 -25.38
N GLU A 39 -14.48 -27.20 -25.24
CA GLU A 39 -15.42 -27.19 -24.09
C GLU A 39 -16.20 -25.88 -23.91
N GLY A 40 -16.34 -25.06 -24.97
CA GLY A 40 -17.11 -23.82 -24.95
C GLY A 40 -16.38 -22.65 -24.27
N ARG A 41 -15.06 -22.76 -24.07
CA ARG A 41 -14.24 -21.64 -23.59
C ARG A 41 -14.16 -20.56 -24.66
N VAL A 42 -14.45 -19.32 -24.29
CA VAL A 42 -14.33 -18.16 -25.20
C VAL A 42 -13.30 -17.20 -24.64
N ASN A 43 -12.24 -16.92 -25.40
CA ASN A 43 -11.27 -15.87 -25.08
C ASN A 43 -11.51 -14.70 -26.04
N GLU A 44 -11.68 -13.50 -25.50
CA GLU A 44 -11.77 -12.25 -26.27
C GLU A 44 -10.69 -11.30 -25.78
N TRP A 45 -10.05 -10.56 -26.69
CA TRP A 45 -9.13 -9.50 -26.31
C TRP A 45 -9.15 -8.40 -27.36
N GLY A 46 -8.70 -7.22 -26.97
CA GLY A 46 -8.71 -6.09 -27.89
C GLY A 46 -7.85 -4.93 -27.42
N GLU A 47 -7.65 -4.02 -28.35
CA GLU A 47 -6.89 -2.80 -28.17
C GLU A 47 -7.67 -1.64 -28.78
N THR A 48 -7.89 -0.58 -28.03
CA THR A 48 -8.42 0.68 -28.56
C THR A 48 -7.42 1.78 -28.32
N GLU A 49 -7.28 2.71 -29.26
CA GLU A 49 -6.46 3.91 -29.07
C GLU A 49 -7.09 5.07 -29.84
N GLY A 50 -6.81 6.29 -29.39
CA GLY A 50 -7.27 7.47 -30.10
C GLY A 50 -6.82 8.78 -29.48
N SER A 51 -7.29 9.87 -30.09
CA SER A 51 -7.03 11.25 -29.66
C SER A 51 -8.29 12.11 -29.72
N GLU A 52 -8.37 13.08 -28.80
CA GLU A 52 -9.38 14.14 -28.79
C GLU A 52 -8.71 15.47 -28.40
N GLY A 53 -8.47 16.33 -29.39
CA GLY A 53 -7.63 17.51 -29.26
C GLY A 53 -6.21 17.13 -28.83
N CYS A 54 -5.74 17.66 -27.70
CA CYS A 54 -4.43 17.31 -27.14
C CYS A 54 -4.44 16.00 -26.33
N LYS A 55 -5.62 15.45 -26.01
CA LYS A 55 -5.74 14.24 -25.22
C LYS A 55 -5.47 13.01 -26.07
N ARG A 56 -4.82 12.01 -25.49
CA ARG A 56 -4.56 10.71 -26.12
C ARG A 56 -4.88 9.59 -25.16
N TRP A 57 -5.36 8.47 -25.68
CA TRP A 57 -5.58 7.27 -24.89
C TRP A 57 -5.19 6.01 -25.65
N SER A 58 -4.87 4.98 -24.88
CA SER A 58 -4.70 3.60 -25.36
C SER A 58 -5.29 2.66 -24.31
N GLN A 59 -6.02 1.65 -24.71
CA GLN A 59 -6.65 0.67 -23.84
C GLN A 59 -6.38 -0.72 -24.38
N LYS A 60 -5.98 -1.63 -23.51
CA LYS A 60 -5.93 -3.06 -23.76
C LYS A 60 -6.94 -3.74 -22.87
N TRP A 61 -7.60 -4.78 -23.36
CA TRP A 61 -8.55 -5.53 -22.57
C TRP A 61 -8.54 -6.99 -22.97
N TRP A 62 -8.92 -7.86 -22.05
CA TRP A 62 -9.18 -9.26 -22.34
C TRP A 62 -10.28 -9.80 -21.44
N ARG A 63 -10.98 -10.82 -21.93
CA ARG A 63 -12.04 -11.55 -21.25
C ARG A 63 -11.90 -13.03 -21.52
N LYS A 64 -12.03 -13.85 -20.49
CA LYS A 64 -12.08 -15.31 -20.58
C LYS A 64 -13.42 -15.76 -20.04
N HIS A 65 -14.16 -16.50 -20.83
CA HIS A 65 -15.40 -17.15 -20.45
C HIS A 65 -15.19 -18.65 -20.41
N HIS A 66 -15.62 -19.29 -19.34
CA HIS A 66 -15.71 -20.73 -19.20
C HIS A 66 -17.06 -21.11 -18.58
N PHE A 67 -17.37 -22.40 -18.55
CA PHE A 67 -18.70 -22.88 -18.15
C PHE A 67 -19.10 -22.44 -16.73
N HIS A 68 -18.14 -22.31 -15.81
CA HIS A 68 -18.38 -21.97 -14.41
C HIS A 68 -18.13 -20.49 -14.04
N GLY A 69 -17.66 -19.67 -14.98
CA GLY A 69 -17.22 -18.32 -14.65
C GLY A 69 -16.32 -17.68 -15.70
N GLY A 70 -15.52 -16.73 -15.27
CA GLY A 70 -14.59 -16.05 -16.14
C GLY A 70 -13.72 -15.03 -15.43
N ASP A 71 -12.86 -14.44 -16.22
CA ASP A 71 -11.93 -13.39 -15.82
C ASP A 71 -11.99 -12.27 -16.84
N GLU A 72 -11.85 -11.03 -16.39
CA GLU A 72 -11.74 -9.87 -17.26
C GLU A 72 -10.66 -8.92 -16.74
N PHE A 73 -10.09 -8.18 -17.68
CA PHE A 73 -9.05 -7.20 -17.40
C PHE A 73 -9.12 -6.07 -18.40
N VAL A 74 -8.86 -4.86 -17.91
CA VAL A 74 -8.71 -3.65 -18.70
C VAL A 74 -7.48 -2.91 -18.21
N GLU A 75 -6.64 -2.45 -19.12
CA GLU A 75 -5.54 -1.53 -18.87
C GLU A 75 -5.70 -0.33 -19.80
N LYS A 76 -5.89 0.86 -19.23
CA LYS A 76 -6.14 2.11 -19.95
C LYS A 76 -5.06 3.11 -19.59
N TRP A 77 -4.47 3.72 -20.60
CA TRP A 77 -3.47 4.78 -20.54
C TRP A 77 -4.10 6.05 -21.07
N GLU A 78 -3.94 7.17 -20.38
CA GLU A 78 -4.39 8.49 -20.82
C GLU A 78 -3.30 9.53 -20.63
N ASP A 79 -3.22 10.45 -21.59
CA ASP A 79 -2.44 11.68 -21.58
C ASP A 79 -3.42 12.84 -21.83
N ASP A 80 -3.45 13.80 -20.91
CA ASP A 80 -4.36 14.95 -21.03
C ASP A 80 -3.85 16.06 -21.96
N GLY A 81 -2.62 15.92 -22.47
CA GLY A 81 -1.95 16.93 -23.30
C GLY A 81 -1.38 18.12 -22.53
N GLN A 82 -1.47 18.11 -21.20
CA GLN A 82 -0.97 19.13 -20.29
C GLN A 82 0.15 18.60 -19.37
N GLY A 83 0.67 17.41 -19.67
CA GLY A 83 1.72 16.76 -18.89
C GLY A 83 1.19 15.97 -17.71
N CYS A 84 -0.11 15.66 -17.66
CA CYS A 84 -0.64 14.65 -16.75
C CYS A 84 -0.85 13.34 -17.50
N HIS A 85 -0.16 12.30 -17.05
CA HIS A 85 -0.31 10.95 -17.57
C HIS A 85 -0.86 10.06 -16.47
N HIS A 86 -1.81 9.18 -16.80
CA HIS A 86 -2.21 8.16 -15.86
C HIS A 86 -2.55 6.84 -16.55
N THR A 87 -2.43 5.77 -15.78
CA THR A 87 -2.81 4.42 -16.16
C THR A 87 -3.82 3.90 -15.15
N LEU A 88 -4.83 3.21 -15.64
CA LEU A 88 -5.82 2.46 -14.91
C LEU A 88 -5.67 0.99 -15.30
N LYS A 89 -5.56 0.09 -14.34
CA LYS A 89 -5.69 -1.35 -14.54
C LYS A 89 -6.81 -1.85 -13.65
N GLU A 90 -7.78 -2.51 -14.22
CA GLU A 90 -8.89 -3.11 -13.48
C GLU A 90 -9.02 -4.55 -13.92
N GLY A 91 -9.36 -5.42 -12.99
CA GLY A 91 -9.66 -6.80 -13.32
C GLY A 91 -10.65 -7.40 -12.34
N SER A 92 -11.40 -8.39 -12.83
CA SER A 92 -12.33 -9.14 -12.01
C SER A 92 -12.33 -10.62 -12.38
N SER A 93 -12.48 -11.46 -11.38
CA SER A 93 -12.87 -12.86 -11.55
C SER A 93 -14.32 -12.99 -11.10
N TRP A 94 -15.09 -13.81 -11.80
CA TRP A 94 -16.52 -13.97 -11.54
C TRP A 94 -16.97 -15.41 -11.80
N LYS A 95 -18.07 -15.80 -11.18
CA LYS A 95 -18.77 -17.06 -11.39
C LYS A 95 -20.23 -16.80 -11.74
N TRP A 96 -20.89 -17.79 -12.33
CA TRP A 96 -22.34 -17.74 -12.51
C TRP A 96 -23.02 -18.08 -11.18
N LYS A 97 -24.03 -17.30 -10.77
CA LYS A 97 -24.91 -17.69 -9.66
C LYS A 97 -25.63 -18.98 -10.05
N SER A 98 -25.40 -20.04 -9.29
CA SER A 98 -26.06 -21.33 -9.50
C SER A 98 -27.49 -21.28 -8.96
N GLU A 99 -28.42 -20.69 -9.70
CA GLU A 99 -29.85 -20.93 -9.46
C GLU A 99 -30.36 -21.97 -10.47
N GLY A 100 -30.43 -23.23 -10.03
CA GLY A 100 -31.05 -24.32 -10.77
C GLY A 100 -30.17 -24.91 -11.89
N GLY A 101 -29.84 -26.20 -11.77
CA GLY A 101 -28.94 -26.90 -12.70
C GLY A 101 -29.28 -26.72 -14.18
N GLY A 102 -28.24 -26.38 -14.96
CA GLY A 102 -28.23 -26.51 -16.41
C GLY A 102 -28.35 -25.19 -17.19
N GLY A 103 -27.19 -24.60 -17.52
CA GLY A 103 -27.05 -23.71 -18.68
C GLY A 103 -27.03 -22.21 -18.39
N GLY A 104 -25.81 -21.64 -18.32
CA GLY A 104 -25.38 -20.40 -18.99
C GLY A 104 -26.28 -19.15 -19.01
N GLY A 105 -27.19 -18.94 -18.06
CA GLY A 105 -28.10 -17.79 -18.03
C GLY A 105 -28.28 -17.12 -16.66
N GLY A 106 -27.49 -17.50 -15.65
CA GLY A 106 -27.56 -16.92 -14.31
C GLY A 106 -26.94 -15.52 -14.21
N GLU A 107 -27.21 -14.80 -13.12
CA GLU A 107 -26.54 -13.53 -12.82
C GLU A 107 -25.04 -13.76 -12.53
N ARG A 108 -24.17 -12.82 -12.92
CA ARG A 108 -22.74 -12.89 -12.59
C ARG A 108 -22.50 -12.48 -11.14
N GLU A 109 -21.66 -13.23 -10.44
CA GLU A 109 -21.16 -12.90 -9.11
C GLU A 109 -19.65 -12.68 -9.19
N VAL A 110 -19.20 -11.46 -8.95
CA VAL A 110 -17.77 -11.12 -8.87
C VAL A 110 -17.18 -11.75 -7.61
N THR A 111 -16.15 -12.58 -7.77
CA THR A 111 -15.48 -13.26 -6.67
C THR A 111 -14.19 -12.56 -6.25
N ASP A 112 -13.54 -11.86 -7.18
CA ASP A 112 -12.33 -11.10 -6.91
C ASP A 112 -12.33 -9.88 -7.81
N TRP A 113 -11.88 -8.76 -7.27
CA TRP A 113 -11.80 -7.50 -8.01
C TRP A 113 -10.61 -6.68 -7.55
N PHE A 114 -9.95 -6.02 -8.49
CA PHE A 114 -8.91 -5.04 -8.19
C PHE A 114 -8.96 -3.85 -9.14
N GLU A 115 -8.39 -2.74 -8.67
CA GLU A 115 -8.17 -1.51 -9.41
C GLU A 115 -6.80 -0.94 -9.00
N ASP A 116 -5.92 -0.75 -9.99
CA ASP A 116 -4.62 -0.11 -9.87
C ASP A 116 -4.62 1.16 -10.74
N LYS A 117 -4.51 2.31 -10.12
CA LYS A 117 -4.30 3.61 -10.76
C LYS A 117 -2.90 4.10 -10.47
N PHE A 118 -2.22 4.66 -11.44
CA PHE A 118 -0.96 5.37 -11.22
C PHE A 118 -0.80 6.47 -12.23
N GLY A 119 -0.09 7.52 -11.86
CA GLY A 119 0.10 8.66 -12.74
C GLY A 119 1.25 9.56 -12.36
N GLU A 120 1.50 10.50 -13.25
CA GLU A 120 2.52 11.51 -13.13
C GLU A 120 1.94 12.86 -13.55
N VAL A 121 2.24 13.90 -12.77
CA VAL A 121 1.91 15.29 -13.07
C VAL A 121 3.23 16.04 -13.23
N GLN A 122 3.64 16.28 -14.48
CA GLN A 122 4.96 16.85 -14.79
C GLN A 122 5.16 18.24 -14.16
N SER A 123 4.12 19.08 -14.16
CA SER A 123 4.18 20.45 -13.62
C SER A 123 4.44 20.47 -12.10
N ALA A 124 3.96 19.46 -11.38
CA ALA A 124 4.17 19.30 -9.94
C ALA A 124 5.36 18.38 -9.61
N ARG A 125 5.99 17.75 -10.61
CA ARG A 125 6.97 16.66 -10.44
C ARG A 125 6.45 15.56 -9.50
N GLU A 126 5.15 15.30 -9.60
CA GLU A 126 4.44 14.39 -8.72
C GLU A 126 4.26 13.04 -9.40
N LYS A 127 4.54 11.96 -8.68
CA LYS A 127 4.20 10.59 -9.07
C LYS A 127 3.32 9.99 -8.00
N TRP A 128 2.36 9.17 -8.40
CA TRP A 128 1.43 8.56 -7.46
C TRP A 128 0.95 7.20 -7.95
N ALA A 129 0.56 6.35 -7.01
CA ALA A 129 -0.26 5.19 -7.29
C ALA A 129 -1.34 5.01 -6.23
N TYR A 130 -2.43 4.37 -6.62
CA TYR A 130 -3.57 4.01 -5.81
C TYR A 130 -4.03 2.64 -6.26
N LYS A 131 -4.06 1.68 -5.34
CA LYS A 131 -4.46 0.31 -5.59
C LYS A 131 -5.48 -0.09 -4.56
N ARG A 132 -6.50 -0.84 -4.97
CA ARG A 132 -7.48 -1.42 -4.07
C ARG A 132 -8.02 -2.72 -4.63
N GLY A 133 -8.52 -3.57 -3.77
CA GLY A 133 -9.21 -4.77 -4.18
C GLY A 133 -10.08 -5.36 -3.09
N HIS A 134 -10.94 -6.30 -3.48
CA HIS A 134 -11.73 -7.11 -2.57
C HIS A 134 -11.99 -8.50 -3.13
N ASN A 135 -12.36 -9.43 -2.27
CA ASN A 135 -12.71 -10.80 -2.65
C ASN A 135 -14.10 -11.21 -2.13
N ALA A 136 -14.57 -12.38 -2.55
CA ALA A 136 -15.87 -12.96 -2.20
C ALA A 136 -15.98 -13.25 -0.70
N SER A 137 -14.85 -13.45 -0.03
CA SER A 137 -14.79 -13.68 1.42
C SER A 137 -15.05 -12.40 2.20
N GLY A 138 -15.11 -11.23 1.55
CA GLY A 138 -15.30 -9.92 2.19
C GLY A 138 -13.99 -9.25 2.63
N ASP A 139 -12.84 -9.79 2.22
CA ASP A 139 -11.56 -9.14 2.44
C ASP A 139 -11.44 -7.93 1.52
N HIS A 140 -10.83 -6.86 2.02
CA HIS A 140 -10.55 -5.68 1.23
C HIS A 140 -9.17 -5.15 1.56
N TRP A 141 -8.51 -4.52 0.59
CA TRP A 141 -7.19 -3.93 0.80
C TRP A 141 -7.05 -2.64 0.01
N LEU A 142 -6.15 -1.77 0.47
CA LEU A 142 -5.82 -0.51 -0.17
C LEU A 142 -4.32 -0.25 -0.02
N GLU A 143 -3.70 0.24 -1.08
CA GLU A 143 -2.33 0.74 -1.10
C GLU A 143 -2.30 2.03 -1.91
N LYS A 144 -1.84 3.13 -1.33
CA LYS A 144 -1.58 4.36 -2.08
C LYS A 144 -0.20 4.90 -1.73
N TRP A 145 0.47 5.50 -2.70
CA TRP A 145 1.70 6.23 -2.46
C TRP A 145 1.77 7.47 -3.34
N ASN A 146 2.55 8.45 -2.87
CA ASN A 146 2.75 9.73 -3.52
C ASN A 146 4.21 10.17 -3.35
N GLU A 147 4.80 10.73 -4.39
CA GLU A 147 6.16 11.26 -4.39
C GLU A 147 6.17 12.63 -5.07
N ARG A 148 6.69 13.62 -4.34
CA ARG A 148 6.97 14.98 -4.76
C ARG A 148 8.40 15.35 -4.31
N PRO A 149 9.02 16.40 -4.85
CA PRO A 149 10.34 16.84 -4.41
C PRO A 149 10.45 17.08 -2.89
N GLU A 150 9.40 17.64 -2.29
CA GLU A 150 9.33 17.99 -0.87
C GLU A 150 8.90 16.84 0.05
N GLU A 151 8.25 15.81 -0.50
CA GLU A 151 7.58 14.78 0.31
C GLU A 151 7.39 13.45 -0.44
N LYS A 152 7.58 12.35 0.29
CA LYS A 152 7.12 11.01 -0.11
C LYS A 152 6.18 10.48 0.94
N SER A 153 5.09 9.83 0.54
CA SER A 153 4.15 9.20 1.48
C SER A 153 3.58 7.90 0.92
N ALA A 154 3.21 6.99 1.82
CA ALA A 154 2.52 5.75 1.50
C ALA A 154 1.51 5.40 2.60
N GLU A 155 0.38 4.84 2.21
CA GLU A 155 -0.64 4.28 3.11
C GLU A 155 -1.05 2.91 2.60
N LYS A 156 -1.13 1.95 3.52
CA LYS A 156 -1.63 0.60 3.26
C LYS A 156 -2.66 0.24 4.31
N SER A 157 -3.69 -0.49 3.92
CA SER A 157 -4.66 -1.03 4.87
C SER A 157 -5.27 -2.33 4.36
N GLY A 158 -5.80 -3.12 5.29
CA GLY A 158 -6.45 -4.38 4.98
C GLY A 158 -7.56 -4.70 5.97
N SER A 159 -8.69 -5.07 5.40
CA SER A 159 -9.94 -5.60 5.94
C SER A 159 -10.11 -7.12 5.83
N ASN A 160 -10.70 -7.85 6.78
CA ASN A 160 -11.32 -9.16 6.49
C ASN A 160 -12.76 -9.26 7.03
N ALA A 161 -13.54 -10.23 6.52
CA ALA A 161 -14.93 -10.40 6.98
C ALA A 161 -15.07 -10.91 8.42
N ARG A 162 -13.97 -11.37 9.04
CA ARG A 162 -13.99 -11.74 10.46
C ARG A 162 -14.00 -10.51 11.36
N GLY A 163 -13.64 -9.34 10.84
CA GLY A 163 -13.54 -8.09 11.58
C GLY A 163 -12.10 -7.73 11.99
N ASP A 164 -11.10 -8.43 11.46
CA ASP A 164 -9.71 -8.01 11.62
C ASP A 164 -9.42 -6.86 10.66
N GLU A 165 -8.64 -5.88 11.12
CA GLU A 165 -8.18 -4.76 10.29
C GLU A 165 -6.79 -4.29 10.70
N TRP A 166 -6.09 -3.70 9.73
CA TRP A 166 -4.82 -3.04 9.96
C TRP A 166 -4.64 -1.85 9.02
N ARG A 167 -3.81 -0.91 9.44
CA ARG A 167 -3.40 0.26 8.65
C ARG A 167 -1.95 0.59 8.91
N GLU A 168 -1.23 0.97 7.87
CA GLU A 168 0.14 1.47 7.91
C GLU A 168 0.22 2.78 7.13
N ASN A 169 0.86 3.79 7.72
CA ASN A 169 1.20 5.05 7.09
C ASN A 169 2.71 5.25 7.17
N TRP A 170 3.30 5.81 6.13
CA TRP A 170 4.70 6.20 6.09
C TRP A 170 4.85 7.54 5.37
N ARG A 171 5.81 8.35 5.81
CA ARG A 171 6.09 9.67 5.26
C ARG A 171 7.56 10.04 5.39
N GLU A 172 8.12 10.63 4.35
CA GLU A 172 9.41 11.32 4.34
C GLU A 172 9.22 12.76 3.88
N THR A 173 9.91 13.70 4.52
CA THR A 173 9.94 15.10 4.09
C THR A 173 11.36 15.55 3.84
N PHE A 174 11.54 16.41 2.85
CA PHE A 174 12.84 16.92 2.41
C PHE A 174 12.91 18.44 2.62
N ASP A 175 14.12 18.95 2.86
CA ASP A 175 14.34 20.40 2.92
C ASP A 175 14.59 21.01 1.53
N GLU A 176 14.86 22.31 1.48
CA GLU A 176 15.10 23.06 0.23
C GLU A 176 16.33 22.55 -0.56
N SER A 177 17.28 21.90 0.12
CA SER A 177 18.47 21.32 -0.50
C SER A 177 18.20 19.90 -1.05
N GLY A 178 17.04 19.32 -0.73
CA GLY A 178 16.69 17.94 -1.04
C GLY A 178 17.23 16.94 -0.01
N GLU A 179 17.74 17.40 1.13
CA GLU A 179 18.17 16.54 2.22
C GLU A 179 16.95 16.05 3.04
N LYS A 180 16.98 14.79 3.46
CA LYS A 180 15.89 14.20 4.25
C LYS A 180 15.83 14.84 5.64
N ASN A 181 14.75 15.53 5.94
CA ASN A 181 14.52 16.20 7.21
C ASN A 181 13.79 15.30 8.23
N MET A 182 12.91 14.41 7.78
CA MET A 182 12.11 13.56 8.66
C MET A 182 11.73 12.25 7.97
N THR A 183 11.75 11.15 8.73
CA THR A 183 11.10 9.89 8.38
C THR A 183 10.06 9.59 9.45
N TRP A 184 8.83 9.26 9.08
CA TRP A 184 7.78 8.87 10.02
C TRP A 184 7.05 7.62 9.51
N ALA A 185 6.70 6.74 10.44
CA ALA A 185 5.82 5.61 10.16
C ALA A 185 4.84 5.41 11.32
N GLU A 186 3.65 4.91 11.01
CA GLU A 186 2.62 4.51 11.96
C GLU A 186 1.96 3.24 11.47
N LYS A 187 1.72 2.30 12.38
CA LYS A 187 1.02 1.05 12.12
C LYS A 187 -0.02 0.82 13.20
N THR A 188 -1.19 0.36 12.81
CA THR A 188 -2.27 -0.02 13.72
C THR A 188 -2.88 -1.33 13.28
N GLY A 189 -3.42 -2.07 14.23
CA GLY A 189 -4.27 -3.21 13.93
C GLY A 189 -5.19 -3.54 15.07
N ARG A 190 -6.32 -4.16 14.73
CA ARG A 190 -7.24 -4.77 15.67
C ARG A 190 -7.80 -6.07 15.11
N ASN A 191 -8.16 -6.99 15.99
CA ASN A 191 -8.82 -8.23 15.61
C ASN A 191 -10.28 -8.24 16.07
N ALA A 192 -11.04 -9.21 15.55
CA ALA A 192 -12.44 -9.43 15.90
C ALA A 192 -12.68 -9.69 17.40
N GLN A 193 -11.65 -10.19 18.10
CA GLN A 193 -11.71 -10.55 19.52
C GLN A 193 -11.58 -9.32 20.43
N GLY A 194 -11.17 -8.16 19.89
CA GLY A 194 -10.98 -6.93 20.65
C GLY A 194 -9.54 -6.66 21.06
N ASP A 195 -8.57 -7.43 20.57
CA ASP A 195 -7.17 -7.08 20.68
C ASP A 195 -6.84 -5.94 19.71
N SER A 196 -5.97 -5.04 20.13
CA SER A 196 -5.51 -3.92 19.33
C SER A 196 -4.05 -3.59 19.63
N TRP A 197 -3.37 -3.01 18.65
CA TRP A 197 -2.00 -2.57 18.78
C TRP A 197 -1.75 -1.33 17.92
N TYR A 198 -0.78 -0.53 18.34
CA TYR A 198 -0.32 0.69 17.69
C TYR A 198 1.20 0.74 17.75
N GLU A 199 1.83 1.11 16.65
CA GLU A 199 3.26 1.38 16.56
C GLU A 199 3.48 2.70 15.83
N THR A 200 4.43 3.50 16.28
CA THR A 200 4.93 4.65 15.51
C THR A 200 6.43 4.76 15.64
N TRP A 201 7.05 5.29 14.61
CA TRP A 201 8.47 5.56 14.55
C TRP A 201 8.69 6.92 13.89
N LEU A 202 9.63 7.68 14.42
CA LEU A 202 9.95 9.02 13.94
C LEU A 202 11.46 9.23 14.02
N GLU A 203 12.04 9.60 12.89
CA GLU A 203 13.39 10.14 12.78
C GLU A 203 13.28 11.61 12.37
N LYS A 204 14.06 12.47 13.04
CA LYS A 204 14.22 13.87 12.67
C LYS A 204 15.70 14.11 12.45
N LYS A 205 16.05 14.60 11.26
CA LYS A 205 17.44 14.76 10.82
C LYS A 205 18.24 13.46 11.02
N SER A 206 19.57 13.56 11.07
CA SER A 206 20.46 12.45 11.35
C SER A 206 20.50 12.06 12.84
N ASN A 207 20.06 12.93 13.74
CA ASN A 207 20.49 12.91 15.13
C ASN A 207 19.38 12.64 16.15
N TRP A 208 18.13 12.41 15.74
CA TRP A 208 17.04 12.11 16.68
C TRP A 208 16.12 11.02 16.16
N LYS A 209 15.88 9.99 16.97
CA LYS A 209 15.00 8.86 16.66
C LYS A 209 14.13 8.52 17.86
N THR A 210 12.89 8.13 17.62
CA THR A 210 12.04 7.51 18.65
C THR A 210 11.11 6.48 18.02
N ALA A 211 10.74 5.47 18.80
CA ALA A 211 9.57 4.68 18.50
C ALA A 211 8.73 4.43 19.74
N LEU A 212 7.46 4.15 19.49
CA LEU A 212 6.46 3.78 20.46
C LEU A 212 5.73 2.56 19.90
N LYS A 213 5.49 1.57 20.76
CA LYS A 213 4.66 0.40 20.50
C LYS A 213 3.75 0.20 21.69
N GLU A 214 2.47 0.00 21.47
CA GLU A 214 1.52 -0.31 22.53
C GLU A 214 0.47 -1.31 22.03
N GLY A 215 -0.14 -2.00 22.97
CA GLY A 215 -1.23 -2.90 22.65
C GLY A 215 -2.07 -3.23 23.84
N ARG A 216 -3.27 -3.71 23.55
CA ARG A 216 -4.28 -4.11 24.52
C ARG A 216 -4.99 -5.36 24.02
N ASN A 217 -5.19 -6.34 24.90
CA ASN A 217 -6.01 -7.50 24.58
C ASN A 217 -7.46 -7.33 25.04
N ALA A 218 -8.31 -8.26 24.60
CA ALA A 218 -9.73 -8.32 24.97
C ALA A 218 -9.98 -8.39 26.49
N GLN A 219 -9.06 -8.99 27.24
CA GLN A 219 -9.14 -9.14 28.69
C GLN A 219 -8.82 -7.84 29.43
N GLY A 220 -8.21 -6.87 28.76
CA GLY A 220 -7.80 -5.58 29.35
C GLY A 220 -6.34 -5.53 29.80
N ASP A 221 -5.54 -6.56 29.51
CA ASP A 221 -4.09 -6.46 29.64
C ASP A 221 -3.59 -5.43 28.62
N MET A 222 -2.68 -4.56 29.04
CA MET A 222 -2.08 -3.51 28.22
C MET A 222 -0.56 -3.58 28.33
N TRP A 223 0.13 -3.30 27.24
CA TRP A 223 1.58 -3.17 27.23
C TRP A 223 1.99 -1.96 26.41
N HIS A 224 3.17 -1.43 26.73
CA HIS A 224 3.73 -0.25 26.08
C HIS A 224 5.25 -0.34 26.11
N GLU A 225 5.88 0.02 25.00
CA GLU A 225 7.31 0.04 24.80
C GLU A 225 7.67 1.30 24.03
N ARG A 226 8.60 2.08 24.57
CA ARG A 226 9.11 3.29 23.93
C ARG A 226 10.63 3.25 23.95
N TRP A 227 11.26 3.65 22.86
CA TRP A 227 12.70 3.83 22.81
C TRP A 227 13.04 5.12 22.07
N GLY A 228 14.26 5.59 22.29
CA GLY A 228 14.77 6.77 21.61
C GLY A 228 16.28 6.86 21.61
N GLU A 229 16.75 7.67 20.68
CA GLU A 229 18.15 8.01 20.48
C GLU A 229 18.24 9.50 20.16
N GLU A 230 19.12 10.20 20.86
CA GLU A 230 19.46 11.60 20.59
C GLU A 230 20.98 11.73 20.52
N LEU A 231 21.46 12.27 19.42
CA LEU A 231 22.88 12.45 19.13
C LEU A 231 23.18 13.94 19.04
N ASN A 232 24.32 14.35 19.59
CA ASN A 232 24.94 15.63 19.32
C ASN A 232 26.24 15.35 18.56
N GLU A 233 26.18 15.50 17.24
CA GLU A 233 27.31 15.20 16.35
C GLU A 233 28.50 16.13 16.58
N GLU A 234 28.25 17.41 16.92
CA GLU A 234 29.31 18.40 17.17
C GLU A 234 30.14 18.05 18.41
N GLU A 235 29.47 17.57 19.46
CA GLU A 235 30.12 17.18 20.73
C GLU A 235 30.54 15.71 20.78
N GLY A 236 30.16 14.90 19.78
CA GLY A 236 30.29 13.45 19.82
C GLY A 236 29.59 12.81 21.02
N SER A 237 28.53 13.45 21.53
CA SER A 237 27.76 13.04 22.70
C SER A 237 26.38 12.51 22.29
N GLY A 238 25.69 11.81 23.20
CA GLY A 238 24.37 11.29 22.90
C GLY A 238 23.76 10.48 24.03
N GLU A 239 22.52 10.07 23.82
CA GLU A 239 21.76 9.21 24.73
C GLU A 239 20.90 8.22 23.95
N LYS A 240 20.90 6.97 24.41
CA LYS A 240 19.98 5.92 23.98
C LYS A 240 19.18 5.45 25.19
N TRP A 241 17.90 5.20 25.03
CA TRP A 241 17.05 4.75 26.13
C TRP A 241 15.90 3.88 25.65
N CYS A 242 15.36 3.08 26.57
CA CYS A 242 14.16 2.29 26.38
C CYS A 242 13.35 2.23 27.67
N VAL A 243 12.04 2.22 27.55
CA VAL A 243 11.06 2.04 28.62
C VAL A 243 10.04 1.02 28.14
N LYS A 244 9.82 -0.04 28.90
CA LYS A 244 8.80 -1.06 28.63
C LYS A 244 7.98 -1.29 29.88
N TRP A 245 6.65 -1.32 29.76
CA TRP A 245 5.77 -1.68 30.86
C TRP A 245 4.55 -2.46 30.37
N MET A 246 3.93 -3.17 31.30
CA MET A 246 2.70 -3.94 31.10
C MET A 246 1.84 -3.82 32.34
N LYS A 247 0.53 -3.79 32.15
CA LYS A 247 -0.48 -3.88 33.19
C LYS A 247 -1.46 -4.98 32.83
N ASP A 248 -1.63 -5.98 33.69
CA ASP A 248 -2.63 -7.01 33.47
C ASP A 248 -4.05 -6.56 33.88
N HIS A 249 -5.05 -7.36 33.53
CA HIS A 249 -6.45 -7.15 33.85
C HIS A 249 -6.75 -7.18 35.37
N GLN A 250 -5.83 -7.72 36.17
CA GLN A 250 -5.93 -7.74 37.64
C GLN A 250 -5.35 -6.46 38.26
N GLY A 251 -4.73 -5.61 37.45
CA GLY A 251 -4.11 -4.37 37.85
C GLY A 251 -2.64 -4.49 38.26
N ASN A 252 -2.03 -5.68 38.16
CA ASN A 252 -0.61 -5.83 38.41
C ASN A 252 0.18 -5.15 37.29
N ALA A 253 1.16 -4.33 37.68
CA ALA A 253 2.01 -3.60 36.75
C ALA A 253 3.45 -4.09 36.87
N HIS A 254 4.14 -4.24 35.75
CA HIS A 254 5.58 -4.47 35.73
C HIS A 254 6.22 -3.70 34.58
N GLY A 255 7.49 -3.40 34.73
CA GLY A 255 8.22 -2.74 33.67
C GLY A 255 9.71 -2.67 33.93
N LYS A 256 10.41 -2.19 32.92
CA LYS A 256 11.84 -1.96 32.93
C LYS A 256 12.16 -0.74 32.09
N SER A 257 13.16 0.00 32.49
CA SER A 257 13.74 1.07 31.69
C SER A 257 15.25 1.02 31.79
N TRP A 258 15.93 1.48 30.76
CA TRP A 258 17.37 1.67 30.77
C TRP A 258 17.76 2.82 29.87
N GLY A 259 18.94 3.37 30.11
CA GLY A 259 19.56 4.32 29.20
C GLY A 259 21.08 4.31 29.31
N ASP A 260 21.71 4.77 28.24
CA ASP A 260 23.15 4.95 28.10
C ASP A 260 23.39 6.34 27.52
N ARG A 261 24.00 7.23 28.32
CA ARG A 261 24.38 8.58 27.93
C ARG A 261 25.89 8.64 27.84
N TRP A 262 26.44 9.16 26.74
CA TRP A 262 27.88 9.34 26.59
C TRP A 262 28.25 10.77 26.20
N ARG A 263 29.47 11.14 26.53
CA ARG A 263 30.14 12.39 26.17
C ARG A 263 31.59 12.07 25.79
N HIS A 264 32.31 13.07 25.27
CA HIS A 264 33.71 12.92 24.85
C HIS A 264 34.62 12.32 25.95
N ASN A 265 34.34 12.62 27.23
CA ASN A 265 35.19 12.24 28.37
C ASN A 265 34.47 11.34 29.40
N GLY A 266 33.58 10.45 28.95
CA GLY A 266 32.91 9.48 29.81
C GLY A 266 31.43 9.30 29.49
N GLY A 267 30.82 8.31 30.09
CA GLY A 267 29.39 8.04 29.94
C GLY A 267 28.77 7.56 31.24
N HIS A 268 27.45 7.39 31.20
CA HIS A 268 26.63 7.03 32.33
C HIS A 268 25.53 6.10 31.86
N ARG A 269 25.47 4.91 32.48
CA ARG A 269 24.42 3.92 32.24
C ARG A 269 23.52 3.85 33.45
N TRP A 270 22.23 3.69 33.18
CA TRP A 270 21.21 3.59 34.21
C TRP A 270 20.15 2.57 33.81
N GLY A 271 19.47 2.01 34.81
CA GLY A 271 18.28 1.21 34.60
C GLY A 271 17.44 1.02 35.84
N GLU A 272 16.18 0.72 35.59
CA GLU A 272 15.16 0.49 36.60
C GLU A 272 14.33 -0.73 36.20
N GLU A 273 13.99 -1.58 37.16
CA GLU A 273 13.01 -2.65 37.02
C GLU A 273 11.98 -2.47 38.12
N TRP A 274 10.70 -2.50 37.78
CA TRP A 274 9.63 -2.38 38.76
C TRP A 274 8.57 -3.46 38.60
N SER A 275 7.99 -3.86 39.72
CA SER A 275 6.83 -4.74 39.82
C SER A 275 5.94 -4.23 40.93
N ASN A 276 4.76 -3.73 40.57
CA ASN A 276 3.82 -3.07 41.47
C ASN A 276 4.50 -1.94 42.27
N ASN A 277 4.73 -2.16 43.56
CA ASN A 277 5.36 -1.18 44.47
C ASN A 277 6.88 -1.37 44.62
N ASP A 278 7.44 -2.46 44.08
CA ASP A 278 8.85 -2.78 44.20
C ASP A 278 9.62 -2.18 43.03
N VAL A 279 10.72 -1.47 43.33
CA VAL A 279 11.59 -0.83 42.33
C VAL A 279 13.04 -1.18 42.63
N LYS A 280 13.75 -1.72 41.63
CA LYS A 280 15.19 -1.97 41.65
C LYS A 280 15.86 -1.00 40.67
N LYS A 281 16.85 -0.26 41.14
CA LYS A 281 17.60 0.70 40.33
C LYS A 281 19.07 0.33 40.29
N TRP A 282 19.73 0.63 39.18
CA TRP A 282 21.17 0.51 39.04
C TRP A 282 21.70 1.62 38.15
N TRP A 283 22.95 2.02 38.37
CA TRP A 283 23.67 2.97 37.52
C TRP A 283 25.18 2.79 37.70
N TYR A 284 25.94 3.12 36.66
CA TYR A 284 27.40 3.13 36.69
C TYR A 284 27.98 3.99 35.56
N ASP A 285 29.17 4.52 35.77
CA ASP A 285 29.87 5.33 34.78
C ASP A 285 30.68 4.45 33.81
N THR A 286 30.88 4.95 32.59
CA THR A 286 31.61 4.28 31.51
C THR A 286 32.74 5.17 30.96
N ASN A 287 33.74 4.57 30.33
CA ASN A 287 34.93 5.28 29.83
C ASN A 287 34.70 6.04 28.50
N GLY A 288 33.46 6.22 28.03
CA GLY A 288 33.14 6.95 26.80
C GLY A 288 32.01 6.33 25.98
N ARG A 289 31.99 6.64 24.66
CA ARG A 289 30.97 6.15 23.70
C ARG A 289 30.97 4.62 23.62
N PRO A 290 29.82 3.94 23.73
CA PRO A 290 29.73 2.48 23.58
C PRO A 290 30.09 2.02 22.16
N GLU A 291 30.65 0.81 22.04
CA GLU A 291 30.86 0.16 20.74
C GLU A 291 29.53 0.01 19.98
N GLY A 292 29.51 0.36 18.69
CA GLY A 292 28.33 0.26 17.83
C GLY A 292 27.34 1.44 17.93
N CYS A 293 27.67 2.49 18.68
CA CYS A 293 26.97 3.77 18.61
C CYS A 293 27.62 4.66 17.57
#